data_AF-A0A924YTR5-F1
#
_entry.id   AF-A0A924YTR5-F1
#
_cell.length_a   1.000
_cell.length_b   1.000
_cell.length_c   1.000
_cell.angle_alpha   90.00
_cell.angle_beta   90.00
_cell.angle_gamma   90.00
#
_symmetry.space_group_name_H-M   'P 1'
#
loop_
_entity.id
_entity.type
_entity.pdbx_description
1 polymer ?
#
loop_
_entity_poly.entity_id
_entity_poly.type
_entity_poly.pdbx_seq_one_letter_code
_entity_poly.pdbx_strand_id
1 'polypeptide(L)'
;MPANMKPPRTVAELVDSYVASRPTMKAGSARQLRFSEKAFAAFLKCPPTLGHLTDDTFNQFAAWRLQTSSPATAKRNCDHLILLWTFAAERSYVNVRPSNVTKVRITRRKPDSWTLTALP
;
A
#
# COMPACT_ATOMS: atom_id res chain seq x y z
N MET A 1 16.96 -5.43 23.73
CA MET A 1 17.30 -4.24 22.92
C MET A 1 17.29 -4.66 21.46
N PRO A 2 16.38 -4.19 20.58
CA PRO A 2 16.48 -4.57 19.18
C PRO A 2 17.73 -3.92 18.58
N ALA A 3 18.40 -4.71 17.73
CA ALA A 3 19.70 -4.45 17.13
C ALA A 3 19.81 -3.08 16.46
N ASN A 4 21.05 -2.61 16.38
CA ASN A 4 21.58 -1.44 15.70
C ASN A 4 21.19 -1.38 14.20
N MET A 5 19.89 -1.24 13.91
CA MET A 5 19.33 -1.16 12.57
C MET A 5 19.39 0.30 12.13
N LYS A 6 20.21 0.56 11.11
CA LYS A 6 20.26 1.84 10.41
C LYS A 6 18.85 2.23 9.94
N PRO A 7 18.41 3.49 10.10
CA PRO A 7 17.09 3.89 9.64
C PRO A 7 16.94 3.66 8.13
N PRO A 8 15.80 3.11 7.67
CA PRO A 8 15.55 2.90 6.26
C PRO A 8 15.55 4.25 5.53
N ARG A 9 16.13 4.30 4.34
CA ARG A 9 16.14 5.46 3.45
C ARG A 9 15.12 5.32 2.32
N THR A 10 14.84 4.07 1.95
CA THR A 10 13.90 3.71 0.89
C THR A 10 12.67 2.99 1.43
N VAL A 11 11.58 2.99 0.66
CA VAL A 11 10.38 2.21 0.99
C VAL A 11 10.66 0.71 0.89
N ALA A 12 11.58 0.27 0.04
CA ALA A 12 12.02 -1.12 -0.02
C ALA A 12 12.67 -1.58 1.30
N GLU A 13 13.61 -0.81 1.84
CA GLU A 13 14.23 -1.08 3.15
C GLU A 13 13.21 -1.00 4.30
N LEU A 14 12.19 -0.14 4.16
CA LEU A 14 11.09 -0.05 5.11
C LEU A 14 10.22 -1.32 5.10
N VAL A 15 9.96 -1.89 3.92
CA VAL A 15 9.28 -3.20 3.79
C VAL A 15 10.09 -4.28 4.49
N ASP A 16 11.41 -4.33 4.27
CA ASP A 16 12.29 -5.30 4.91
C ASP A 16 12.25 -5.16 6.44
N SER A 17 12.35 -3.93 6.94
CA SER A 17 12.25 -3.61 8.37
C SER A 17 10.89 -4.01 8.96
N TYR A 18 9.81 -3.76 8.22
CA TYR A 18 8.45 -4.12 8.64
C TYR A 18 8.26 -5.64 8.70
N VAL A 19 8.73 -6.38 7.69
CA VAL A 19 8.67 -7.84 7.65
C VAL A 19 9.52 -8.44 8.78
N ALA A 20 10.74 -7.95 8.98
CA ALA A 20 11.62 -8.40 10.07
C ALA A 20 10.99 -8.16 11.46
N SER A 21 10.21 -7.10 11.62
CA SER A 21 9.49 -6.83 12.88
C SER A 21 8.29 -7.75 13.15
N ARG A 22 7.87 -8.57 12.17
CA ARG A 22 6.66 -9.41 12.25
C ARG A 22 6.99 -10.87 11.91
N PRO A 23 7.53 -11.64 12.86
CA PRO A 23 7.99 -13.02 12.62
C PRO A 23 6.86 -13.99 12.21
N THR A 24 5.60 -13.68 12.54
CA THR A 24 4.42 -14.49 12.18
C THR A 24 3.82 -14.13 10.81
N MET A 25 4.43 -13.20 10.08
CA MET A 25 3.92 -12.76 8.79
C MET A 25 4.08 -13.85 7.72
N LYS A 26 2.98 -14.17 7.03
CA LYS A 26 3.01 -15.10 5.90
C LYS A 26 3.79 -14.51 4.73
N ALA A 27 4.57 -15.35 4.05
CA ALA A 27 5.35 -14.95 2.86
C ALA A 27 4.48 -14.30 1.77
N GLY A 28 3.23 -14.74 1.60
CA GLY A 28 2.28 -14.13 0.67
C GLY A 28 1.97 -12.67 0.98
N SER A 29 1.79 -12.32 2.26
CA SER A 29 1.55 -10.93 2.69
C SER A 29 2.80 -10.07 2.45
N ALA A 30 3.99 -10.59 2.75
CA ALA A 30 5.25 -9.88 2.46
C ALA A 30 5.42 -9.62 0.95
N ARG A 31 5.08 -10.60 0.09
CA ARG A 31 5.09 -10.43 -1.37
C ARG A 31 4.09 -9.35 -1.83
N GLN A 32 2.91 -9.27 -1.23
CA GLN A 32 1.92 -8.24 -1.56
C GLN A 32 2.38 -6.82 -1.16
N LEU A 33 3.10 -6.67 -0.05
CA LEU A 33 3.73 -5.40 0.31
C LEU A 33 4.77 -4.99 -0.72
N ARG A 34 5.67 -5.90 -1.11
CA ARG A 34 6.66 -5.65 -2.17
C ARG A 34 6.00 -5.33 -3.51
N PHE A 35 4.89 -5.98 -3.85
CA PHE A 35 4.14 -5.65 -5.07
C PHE A 35 3.61 -4.21 -5.04
N SER A 36 3.13 -3.77 -3.87
CA SER A 36 2.60 -2.41 -3.70
C SER A 36 3.72 -1.37 -3.78
N GLU A 37 4.88 -1.66 -3.18
CA GLU A 37 6.10 -0.87 -3.32
C GLU A 37 6.58 -0.76 -4.77
N LYS A 38 6.65 -1.86 -5.51
CA LYS A 38 7.01 -1.84 -6.94
C LYS A 38 6.03 -1.02 -7.78
N ALA A 39 4.73 -1.13 -7.50
CA ALA A 39 3.72 -0.32 -8.19
C ALA A 39 3.90 1.18 -7.90
N PHE A 40 4.31 1.54 -6.68
CA PHE A 40 4.63 2.90 -6.29
C PHE A 40 5.89 3.42 -6.96
N ALA A 41 6.95 2.60 -7.03
CA ALA A 41 8.16 2.90 -7.76
C ALA A 41 7.89 3.16 -9.26
N ALA A 42 7.02 2.35 -9.87
CA ALA A 42 6.62 2.53 -11.26
C ALA A 42 5.86 3.85 -11.49
N PHE A 43 5.00 4.25 -10.54
CA PHE A 43 4.32 5.55 -10.57
C PHE A 43 5.31 6.72 -10.49
N LEU A 44 6.24 6.68 -9.54
CA LEU A 44 7.24 7.73 -9.34
C LEU A 44 8.32 7.76 -10.44
N LYS A 45 8.45 6.66 -11.20
CA LYS A 45 9.53 6.44 -12.17
C LYS A 45 10.93 6.48 -11.54
N CYS A 46 11.02 6.24 -10.24
CA CYS A 46 12.26 6.19 -9.48
C CYS A 46 12.10 5.29 -8.24
N PRO A 47 13.21 4.85 -7.62
CA PRO A 47 13.16 4.14 -6.35
C PRO A 47 12.52 5.01 -5.25
N PRO A 48 11.43 4.58 -4.62
CA PRO A 48 10.72 5.38 -3.63
C PRO A 48 11.54 5.56 -2.35
N THR A 49 11.82 6.81 -2.01
CA THR A 49 12.42 7.20 -0.72
C THR A 49 11.35 7.52 0.32
N LEU A 50 11.73 7.58 1.61
CA LEU A 50 10.80 7.99 2.67
C LEU A 50 10.25 9.42 2.47
N GLY A 51 10.99 10.30 1.78
CA GLY A 51 10.54 11.65 1.45
C GLY A 51 9.36 11.69 0.47
N HIS A 52 9.09 10.61 -0.25
CA HIS A 52 7.92 10.49 -1.12
C HIS A 52 6.66 10.05 -0.37
N LEU A 53 6.76 9.74 0.93
CA LEU A 53 5.61 9.39 1.75
C LEU A 53 4.90 10.65 2.23
N THR A 54 4.13 11.26 1.33
CA THR A 54 3.33 12.46 1.60
C THR A 54 1.89 12.27 1.16
N ASP A 55 0.95 13.00 1.78
CA ASP A 55 -0.48 12.89 1.44
C ASP A 55 -0.73 13.20 -0.04
N ASP A 56 -0.04 14.20 -0.60
CA ASP A 56 -0.12 14.58 -2.01
C ASP A 56 0.33 13.43 -2.94
N THR A 57 1.51 12.86 -2.69
CA THR A 57 2.03 11.74 -3.49
C THR A 57 1.10 10.52 -3.43
N PHE A 58 0.50 10.25 -2.27
CA PHE A 58 -0.47 9.16 -2.12
C PHE A 58 -1.76 9.41 -2.87
N ASN A 59 -2.29 10.63 -2.86
CA ASN A 59 -3.49 11.01 -3.60
C ASN A 59 -3.27 10.89 -5.11
N GLN A 60 -2.12 11.36 -5.61
CA GLN A 60 -1.74 11.20 -7.02
C GLN A 60 -1.53 9.73 -7.39
N PHE A 61 -0.88 8.95 -6.52
CA PHE A 61 -0.72 7.51 -6.73
C PHE A 61 -2.07 6.79 -6.80
N ALA A 62 -3.02 7.11 -5.92
CA ALA A 62 -4.35 6.51 -5.93
C ALA A 62 -5.08 6.80 -7.25
N ALA A 63 -5.03 8.04 -7.73
CA ALA A 63 -5.60 8.44 -9.01
C ALA A 63 -4.95 7.70 -10.20
N TRP A 64 -3.62 7.65 -10.25
CA TRP A 64 -2.88 6.91 -11.27
C TRP A 64 -3.20 5.40 -11.23
N ARG A 65 -3.31 4.82 -10.02
CA ARG A 65 -3.55 3.39 -9.88
C ARG A 65 -4.96 3.00 -10.29
N LEU A 66 -5.94 3.89 -10.11
CA LEU A 66 -7.30 3.69 -10.60
C LEU A 66 -7.41 3.67 -12.13
N GLN A 67 -6.48 4.32 -12.84
CA GLN A 67 -6.42 4.27 -14.31
C GLN A 67 -5.83 2.95 -14.83
N THR A 68 -4.96 2.31 -14.04
CA THR A 68 -4.17 1.15 -14.47
C THR A 68 -4.59 -0.17 -13.81
N SER A 69 -5.54 -0.15 -12.88
CA SER A 69 -5.94 -1.31 -12.09
C SER A 69 -7.35 -1.18 -11.55
N SER A 70 -7.93 -2.32 -11.13
CA SER A 70 -9.25 -2.32 -10.51
C SER A 70 -9.27 -1.49 -9.20
N PRO A 71 -10.43 -0.91 -8.82
CA PRO A 71 -10.55 -0.15 -7.57
C PRO A 71 -10.13 -0.94 -6.32
N ALA A 72 -10.39 -2.26 -6.31
CA ALA A 72 -9.96 -3.14 -5.22
C ALA A 72 -8.43 -3.25 -5.12
N THR A 73 -7.75 -3.37 -6.25
CA THR A 73 -6.28 -3.41 -6.30
C THR A 73 -5.68 -2.05 -5.95
N ALA A 74 -6.24 -0.96 -6.47
CA ALA A 74 -5.81 0.40 -6.13
C ALA A 74 -5.92 0.66 -4.62
N LYS A 75 -7.08 0.33 -4.03
CA LYS A 75 -7.30 0.43 -2.59
C LYS A 75 -6.28 -0.40 -1.80
N ARG A 76 -6.11 -1.68 -2.13
CA ARG A 76 -5.17 -2.57 -1.42
C ARG A 76 -3.75 -2.03 -1.46
N ASN A 77 -3.28 -1.57 -2.61
CA ASN A 77 -1.94 -1.01 -2.74
C ASN A 77 -1.79 0.27 -1.90
N CYS A 78 -2.78 1.16 -1.90
CA CYS A 78 -2.79 2.34 -1.04
C CYS A 78 -2.77 1.95 0.44
N ASP A 79 -3.62 1.01 0.87
CA ASP A 79 -3.67 0.53 2.26
C ASP A 79 -2.31 -0.03 2.72
N HIS A 80 -1.62 -0.80 1.86
CA HIS A 80 -0.28 -1.31 2.15
C HIS A 80 0.76 -0.22 2.31
N LEU A 81 0.75 0.79 1.44
CA LEU A 81 1.69 1.91 1.54
C LEU A 81 1.39 2.77 2.77
N ILE A 82 0.12 3.00 3.11
CA ILE A 82 -0.29 3.70 4.34
C ILE A 82 0.19 2.92 5.56
N LEU A 83 0.03 1.59 5.57
CA LEU A 83 0.51 0.73 6.64
C LEU A 83 2.02 0.87 6.86
N LEU A 84 2.80 0.88 5.77
CA LEU A 84 4.25 1.10 5.83
C LEU A 84 4.57 2.51 6.34
N TRP A 85 3.85 3.53 5.88
CA TRP A 85 4.05 4.91 6.32
C TRP A 85 3.73 5.08 7.81
N THR A 86 2.62 4.51 8.30
CA THR A 86 2.29 4.50 9.73
C THR A 86 3.38 3.82 10.54
N PHE A 87 3.89 2.66 10.08
CA PHE A 87 5.01 1.98 10.74
C PHE A 87 6.29 2.85 10.77
N ALA A 88 6.61 3.55 9.67
CA ALA A 88 7.74 4.47 9.63
C ALA A 88 7.59 5.60 10.66
N ALA A 89 6.39 6.15 10.80
CA ALA A 89 6.10 7.20 11.78
C ALA A 89 6.15 6.68 13.22
N GLU A 90 5.64 5.48 13.49
CA GLU A 90 5.74 4.81 14.80
C GLU A 90 7.20 4.56 15.21
N ARG A 91 8.08 4.29 14.24
CA ARG A 91 9.51 4.12 14.45
C ARG A 91 10.31 5.43 14.39
N SER A 92 9.64 6.57 14.27
CA SER A 92 10.28 7.89 14.13
C SER A 92 11.27 7.99 12.95
N TYR A 93 11.06 7.19 11.89
CA TYR A 93 11.81 7.30 10.64
C TYR A 93 11.31 8.46 9.77
N VAL A 94 10.06 8.86 9.97
CA VAL A 94 9.44 10.05 9.37
C VAL A 94 8.70 10.82 10.46
N ASN A 95 8.67 12.14 10.34
CA ASN A 95 8.03 13.01 11.33
C ASN A 95 6.52 13.18 11.10
N VAL A 96 6.03 12.80 9.92
CA VAL A 96 4.64 13.05 9.50
C VAL A 96 3.90 11.71 9.40
N ARG A 97 2.70 11.65 9.97
CA ARG A 97 1.77 10.52 9.84
C ARG A 97 0.79 10.76 8.68
N PRO A 98 0.28 9.69 8.03
CA PRO A 98 -0.79 9.82 7.04
C PRO A 98 -2.03 10.45 7.67
N SER A 99 -2.53 11.53 7.08
CA SER A 99 -3.66 12.27 7.64
C SER A 99 -4.79 12.45 6.63
N ASN A 100 -4.44 12.90 5.41
CA ASN A 100 -5.39 13.31 4.38
C ASN A 100 -5.30 12.43 3.12
N VAL A 101 -5.15 11.11 3.30
CA VAL A 101 -5.12 10.18 2.17
C VAL A 101 -6.55 9.85 1.72
N THR A 102 -6.85 10.17 0.46
CA THR A 102 -8.16 9.94 -0.15
C THR A 102 -8.46 8.45 -0.18
N LYS A 103 -9.56 8.04 0.46
CA LYS A 103 -9.99 6.64 0.47
C LYS A 103 -10.56 6.28 -0.91
N VAL A 104 -9.94 5.31 -1.57
CA VAL A 104 -10.48 4.70 -2.81
C VAL A 104 -11.82 4.03 -2.49
N ARG A 105 -12.91 4.56 -3.06
CA ARG A 105 -14.27 3.99 -2.92
C ARG A 105 -14.41 2.79 -3.84
N ILE A 106 -14.85 1.65 -3.29
CA ILE A 106 -15.17 0.46 -4.06
C ILE A 106 -16.69 0.28 -4.03
N THR A 107 -17.35 0.46 -5.17
CA THR A 107 -18.75 0.03 -5.31
C THR A 107 -18.78 -1.49 -5.31
N ARG A 108 -19.50 -2.10 -4.37
CA ARG A 108 -19.67 -3.56 -4.35
C ARG A 108 -20.45 -3.97 -5.60
N ARG A 109 -19.88 -4.84 -6.42
CA ARG A 109 -20.62 -5.47 -7.52
C ARG A 109 -21.72 -6.33 -6.87
N LYS A 110 -22.99 -5.98 -7.08
CA LYS A 110 -24.08 -6.89 -6.73
C LYS A 110 -23.96 -8.08 -7.69
N PRO A 111 -23.97 -9.32 -7.20
CA PRO A 111 -24.09 -10.46 -8.10
C PRO A 111 -25.42 -10.33 -8.84
N ASP A 112 -25.39 -10.47 -10.17
CA ASP A 112 -26.60 -10.63 -10.95
C ASP A 112 -27.21 -11.95 -10.52
N SER A 113 -28.25 -11.88 -9.67
CA SER A 113 -29.03 -13.04 -9.27
C SER A 113 -29.53 -13.72 -10.55
N TRP A 114 -29.32 -15.03 -10.66
CA TRP A 114 -29.87 -15.82 -11.78
C TRP A 114 -31.36 -15.52 -11.91
N THR A 115 -31.75 -14.83 -12.99
CA THR A 115 -33.13 -14.83 -13.44
C THR A 115 -33.46 -16.27 -13.80
N LEU A 116 -34.24 -16.93 -12.94
CA LEU A 116 -34.94 -18.16 -13.28
C LEU A 116 -35.95 -17.80 -14.37
N THR A 117 -35.47 -17.72 -15.62
CA THR A 117 -36.34 -17.68 -16.78
C THR A 117 -37.09 -19.01 -16.76
N ALA A 118 -38.37 -18.96 -16.41
CA ALA A 118 -39.24 -20.12 -16.33
C ALA A 118 -39.11 -20.92 -17.62
N LEU A 119 -38.69 -22.18 -17.49
CA LEU A 119 -38.75 -23.16 -18.57
C LEU A 119 -40.24 -23.47 -18.86
N PRO A 120 -40.58 -23.70 -20.14
CA PRO A 120 -41.97 -23.79 -20.62
C PRO A 120 -42.77 -24.94 -20.01
#